data_AF-A0AAQ4EXP8-F1
#
_entry.id   AF-A0AAQ4EXP8-F1
#
_cell.length_a   1.000
_cell.length_b   1.000
_cell.length_c   1.000
_cell.angle_alpha   90.00
_cell.angle_beta   90.00
_cell.angle_gamma   90.00
#
_symmetry.space_group_name_H-M   'P 1'
#
loop_
_entity.id
_entity.type
_entity.pdbx_description
1 polymer ?
#
loop_
_entity_poly.entity_id
_entity_poly.type
_entity_poly.pdbx_seq_one_letter_code
_entity_poly.pdbx_strand_id
1 'polypeptide(L)'
;MDTSLNRIIDVQLVQSNEVSSSSAMELEGLKRALKVLESQKVCVIELVTDRHTRVHSHLLKERPDVPHCIDAWHVAKELKKKLQAVSRS
;
A
#
# COMPACT_ATOMS: atom_id res chain seq x y z
N MET A 1 9.48 -0.92 -1.91
CA MET A 1 10.41 -1.69 -2.75
C MET A 1 10.49 -1.00 -4.09
N ASP A 2 11.67 -0.87 -4.66
CA ASP A 2 11.81 -0.49 -6.06
C ASP A 2 11.80 -1.77 -6.90
N THR A 3 10.77 -1.89 -7.74
CA THR A 3 10.53 -3.05 -8.58
C THR A 3 11.44 -3.08 -9.81
N SER A 4 11.91 -1.92 -10.27
CA SER A 4 12.83 -1.82 -11.41
C SER A 4 14.24 -2.30 -11.04
N LEU A 5 14.69 -1.98 -9.82
CA LEU A 5 15.99 -2.40 -9.29
C LEU A 5 15.94 -3.70 -8.49
N ASN A 6 14.72 -4.21 -8.23
CA ASN A 6 14.47 -5.35 -7.35
C ASN A 6 15.13 -5.18 -5.96
N ARG A 7 14.99 -4.00 -5.36
CA ARG A 7 15.63 -3.63 -4.09
C ARG A 7 14.63 -3.16 -3.06
N ILE A 8 14.85 -3.60 -1.83
CA ILE A 8 14.19 -3.03 -0.65
C ILE A 8 14.96 -1.75 -0.29
N ILE A 9 14.32 -0.60 -0.45
CA ILE A 9 14.90 0.71 -0.15
C ILE A 9 14.73 1.03 1.34
N ASP A 10 13.60 0.65 1.91
CA ASP A 10 13.20 1.04 3.26
C ASP A 10 12.29 -0.03 3.89
N VAL A 11 12.39 -0.17 5.21
CA VAL A 11 11.54 -1.05 6.03
C VAL A 11 11.12 -0.28 7.27
N GLN A 12 9.81 -0.10 7.45
CA GLN A 12 9.24 0.59 8.59
C GLN A 12 8.59 -0.41 9.56
N LEU A 13 8.95 -0.30 10.84
CA LEU A 13 8.25 -0.98 11.93
C LEU A 13 7.33 0.05 12.61
N VAL A 14 6.03 -0.23 12.64
CA VAL A 14 5.03 0.56 13.37
C VAL A 14 4.38 -0.33 14.40
N GLN A 15 4.36 0.10 15.66
CA GLN A 15 3.70 -0.62 16.74
C GLN A 15 2.31 -0.02 17.03
N SER A 16 1.38 -0.86 17.49
CA SER A 16 0.01 -0.44 17.76
C SER A 16 -0.14 0.54 18.93
N ASN A 17 0.86 0.64 19.81
CA ASN A 17 0.90 1.62 20.89
C ASN A 17 1.33 3.02 20.40
N GLU A 18 1.91 3.13 19.20
CA GLU A 18 2.28 4.41 18.58
C GLU A 18 1.11 5.05 17.81
N VAL A 19 0.03 4.31 17.59
CA VAL A 19 -1.13 4.72 16.77
C VAL A 19 -2.45 4.39 17.44
N SER A 20 -3.53 5.01 16.99
CA SER A 20 -4.85 4.86 17.63
C SER A 20 -5.55 3.52 17.37
N SER A 21 -5.10 2.72 16.41
CA SER A 21 -5.69 1.40 16.09
C SER A 21 -4.77 0.58 15.18
N SER A 22 -5.00 -0.74 15.12
CA SER A 22 -4.32 -1.62 14.17
C SER A 22 -4.50 -1.16 12.72
N SER A 23 -5.71 -0.74 12.33
CA SER A 23 -5.99 -0.20 11.00
C SER A 23 -5.25 1.12 10.68
N ALA A 24 -4.77 1.83 11.70
CA ALA A 24 -3.97 3.04 11.51
C ALA A 24 -2.48 2.73 11.26
N MET A 25 -2.01 1.54 11.64
CA MET A 25 -0.60 1.15 11.53
C MET A 25 -0.13 1.16 10.07
N GLU A 26 -0.93 0.64 9.14
CA GLU A 26 -0.57 0.59 7.72
C GLU A 26 -0.43 1.99 7.11
N LEU A 27 -1.38 2.88 7.43
CA LEU A 27 -1.34 4.26 6.95
C LEU A 27 -0.15 5.02 7.54
N GLU A 28 0.14 4.82 8.82
CA GLU A 28 1.30 5.43 9.47
C GLU A 28 2.61 4.91 8.89
N GLY A 29 2.72 3.59 8.65
CA GLY A 29 3.88 2.99 8.00
C GLY A 29 4.12 3.56 6.61
N LEU A 30 3.06 3.73 5.82
CA LEU A 30 3.14 4.38 4.51
C LEU A 30 3.67 5.82 4.62
N LYS A 31 3.12 6.63 5.53
CA LYS A 31 3.56 8.01 5.72
C LYS A 31 5.04 8.10 6.10
N ARG A 32 5.50 7.24 7.01
CA ARG A 32 6.91 7.18 7.42
C ARG A 32 7.81 6.81 6.24
N ALA A 33 7.45 5.78 5.47
CA ALA A 33 8.19 5.37 4.30
C ALA A 33 8.27 6.47 3.23
N LEU A 34 7.15 7.12 2.91
CA LEU A 34 7.12 8.24 1.95
C LEU A 34 8.00 9.41 2.41
N LYS A 35 7.95 9.76 3.70
CA LYS A 35 8.82 10.80 4.27
C LYS A 35 10.30 10.47 4.16
N VAL A 36 10.69 9.20 4.37
CA VAL A 36 12.07 8.75 4.17
C VAL A 36 12.48 8.92 2.71
N LEU A 37 11.66 8.45 1.77
CA LEU A 37 11.94 8.57 0.33
C LEU A 37 12.10 10.04 -0.11
N GLU A 38 11.21 10.93 0.35
CA GLU A 38 11.32 12.37 0.10
C GLU A 38 12.59 12.97 0.68
N SER A 39 12.97 12.61 1.92
CA SER A 39 14.20 13.10 2.55
C SER A 39 15.47 12.66 1.79
N GLN A 40 15.41 11.52 1.12
CA GLN A 40 16.47 10.98 0.27
C GLN A 40 16.40 11.48 -1.17
N LYS A 41 15.45 12.39 -1.48
CA LYS A 41 15.20 12.93 -2.83
C LYS A 41 14.84 11.85 -3.86
N VAL A 42 14.23 10.75 -3.40
CA VAL A 42 13.70 9.70 -4.27
C VAL A 42 12.32 10.15 -4.78
N CYS A 43 12.19 10.25 -6.09
CA CYS A 43 10.92 10.56 -6.73
C CYS A 43 10.09 9.28 -6.90
N VAL A 44 8.92 9.22 -6.28
CA VAL A 44 7.99 8.10 -6.42
C VAL A 44 7.14 8.32 -7.67
N ILE A 45 7.43 7.57 -8.73
CA ILE A 45 6.72 7.68 -10.02
C ILE A 45 5.36 6.98 -9.98
N GLU A 46 5.29 5.84 -9.30
CA GLU A 46 4.07 5.05 -9.13
C GLU A 46 4.14 4.31 -7.79
N LEU A 47 3.00 4.15 -7.14
CA LEU A 47 2.90 3.41 -5.89
C LEU A 47 1.90 2.27 -6.03
N VAL A 48 2.33 1.06 -5.67
CA VAL A 48 1.47 -0.13 -5.59
C VAL A 48 1.30 -0.52 -4.13
N THR A 49 0.06 -0.66 -3.66
CA THR A 49 -0.23 -1.12 -2.29
C THR A 49 -1.31 -2.20 -2.28
N ASP A 50 -1.47 -2.85 -1.14
CA ASP A 50 -2.66 -3.66 -0.86
C ASP A 50 -3.94 -2.82 -0.89
N ARG A 51 -5.07 -3.51 -0.99
CA ARG A 51 -6.42 -2.90 -1.04
C ARG A 51 -6.86 -2.40 0.34
N HIS A 52 -6.16 -1.40 0.88
CA HIS A 52 -6.51 -0.77 2.15
C HIS A 52 -7.18 0.60 1.93
N THR A 53 -8.44 0.72 2.35
CA THR A 53 -9.29 1.89 2.04
C THR A 53 -8.76 3.22 2.59
N ARG A 54 -8.13 3.20 3.77
CA ARG A 54 -7.56 4.41 4.40
C ARG A 54 -6.32 4.89 3.67
N VAL A 55 -5.50 3.96 3.16
CA VAL A 55 -4.31 4.27 2.35
C VAL A 55 -4.74 4.91 1.03
N HIS A 56 -5.67 4.27 0.31
CA HIS A 56 -6.20 4.82 -0.93
C HIS A 56 -6.82 6.21 -0.74
N SER A 57 -7.66 6.39 0.28
CA SER A 57 -8.27 7.69 0.59
C SER A 57 -7.24 8.76 0.95
N HIS A 58 -6.14 8.37 1.59
CA HIS A 58 -5.05 9.30 1.94
C HIS A 58 -4.25 9.70 0.71
N LEU A 59 -3.86 8.75 -0.14
CA LEU A 59 -3.09 9.02 -1.36
C LEU A 59 -3.88 9.91 -2.33
N LEU A 60 -5.16 9.65 -2.53
CA LEU A 60 -6.02 10.51 -3.37
C LEU A 60 -6.10 11.96 -2.87
N LYS A 61 -6.01 12.18 -1.55
CA LYS A 61 -6.13 13.52 -0.95
C LYS A 61 -4.80 14.25 -0.88
N GLU A 62 -3.77 13.58 -0.40
CA GLU A 62 -2.50 14.20 -0.03
C GLU A 62 -1.44 14.05 -1.12
N ARG A 63 -1.56 13.04 -2.00
CA ARG A 63 -0.60 12.71 -3.06
C ARG A 63 -1.28 12.40 -4.40
N PRO A 64 -2.13 13.30 -4.92
CA PRO A 64 -2.79 13.10 -6.22
C PRO A 64 -1.81 13.11 -7.40
N ASP A 65 -0.58 13.58 -7.17
CA ASP A 65 0.54 13.60 -8.10
C ASP A 65 1.13 12.20 -8.37
N VAL A 66 0.96 11.26 -7.43
CA VAL A 66 1.51 9.91 -7.54
C VAL A 66 0.39 8.94 -7.95
N PRO A 67 0.44 8.38 -9.18
CA PRO A 67 -0.45 7.29 -9.57
C PRO A 67 -0.41 6.15 -8.55
N HIS A 68 -1.60 5.78 -8.05
CA HIS A 68 -1.77 4.71 -7.08
C HIS A 68 -2.45 3.51 -7.74
N CYS A 69 -1.80 2.36 -7.66
CA CYS A 69 -2.32 1.08 -8.10
C CYS A 69 -2.51 0.11 -6.92
N ILE A 70 -3.43 -0.83 -7.11
CA ILE A 70 -3.68 -1.91 -6.16
C ILE A 70 -2.97 -3.16 -6.68
N ASP A 71 -2.37 -3.95 -5.78
CA ASP A 71 -1.81 -5.24 -6.13
C ASP A 71 -2.87 -6.14 -6.82
N ALA A 72 -2.60 -6.49 -8.07
CA ALA A 72 -3.46 -7.33 -8.91
C ALA A 72 -3.69 -8.73 -8.33
N TRP A 73 -2.78 -9.23 -7.48
CA TRP A 73 -2.95 -10.52 -6.82
C TRP A 73 -4.21 -10.56 -5.96
N HIS A 74 -4.51 -9.47 -5.23
CA HIS A 74 -5.72 -9.38 -4.42
C HIS A 74 -6.99 -9.49 -5.28
N VAL A 75 -6.99 -8.87 -6.46
CA VAL A 75 -8.11 -8.94 -7.43
C VAL A 75 -8.29 -10.37 -7.95
N ALA A 76 -7.21 -11.00 -8.42
CA ALA A 76 -7.24 -12.36 -8.95
C ALA A 76 -7.70 -13.37 -7.87
N LYS A 77 -7.24 -13.20 -6.63
CA LYS A 77 -7.61 -14.04 -5.49
C LYS A 77 -9.09 -13.92 -5.14
N GLU A 78 -9.63 -12.70 -5.10
CA GLU A 78 -11.06 -12.47 -4.85
C GLU A 78 -11.93 -13.07 -5.96
N LEU A 79 -11.53 -12.89 -7.23
CA LEU A 79 -12.23 -13.46 -8.37
C LEU A 79 -12.28 -15.00 -8.30
N LYS A 80 -11.14 -15.64 -8.02
CA LYS A 80 -11.06 -17.10 -7.84
C LYS A 80 -12.03 -17.59 -6.75
N LYS A 81 -12.09 -16.90 -5.60
CA LYS A 81 -13.02 -17.26 -4.51
C LYS A 81 -14.47 -17.20 -4.96
N LYS A 82 -14.86 -16.14 -5.69
CA LYS A 82 -16.23 -15.98 -6.21
C LYS A 82 -16.59 -17.10 -7.20
N LEU A 83 -15.70 -17.41 -8.14
CA LEU A 83 -15.92 -18.50 -9.10
C LEU A 83 -16.08 -19.86 -8.41
N GLN A 84 -15.28 -20.14 -7.38
CA GLN A 84 -15.40 -21.38 -6.61
C GLN A 84 -16.71 -21.48 -5.83
N ALA A 85 -17.23 -20.36 -5.31
CA ALA A 85 -18.52 -20.34 -4.64
C ALA A 85 -19.67 -20.67 -5.61
N VAL A 86 -19.65 -20.05 -6.80
CA VAL A 86 -20.64 -20.32 -7.85
C VAL A 86 -20.54 -21.76 -8.36
N SER A 87 -19.34 -22.31 -8.54
CA SER A 87 -19.14 -23.68 -9.00
C SER A 87 -19.63 -24.76 -8.02
N ARG A 88 -19.87 -24.41 -6.75
CA ARG A 88 -20.40 -25.32 -5.71
C ARG A 88 -21.92 -25.18 -5.52
N SER A 89 -22.55 -24.31 -6.29
CA SER A 89 -24.01 -24.10 -6.32
C SER A 89 -24.63 -24.96 -7.41
#